data_AF-A0A1F2QV13-F1
#
_entry.id   AF-A0A1F2QV13-F1
#
_cell.length_a   1.000
_cell.length_b   1.000
_cell.length_c   1.000
_cell.angle_alpha   90.00
_cell.angle_beta   90.00
_cell.angle_gamma   90.00
#
_symmetry.space_group_name_H-M   'P 1'
#
loop_
_entity.id
_entity.type
_entity.pdbx_description
1 polymer ?
#
loop_
_entity_poly.entity_id
_entity_poly.type
_entity_poly.pdbx_seq_one_letter_code
_entity_poly.pdbx_strand_id
1 'polypeptide(L)'
;MSELQDALQEYLAIRHGLGFELRGLASGLRNFVAFLNRAGVAHITTELALRWATQPAQARPATWADRLGMVRRFAVWRRGSDPRTEVPPEGLLPHRYRRTAPYLYTDQEIEQLLVAAARLPSTKGLRARTYVTLFGLLAVSGMRINEALGLDRADVDLVAGILTIRRTKFGKSRLVPLHASTTAALQRYADTRDRTLRAVATRAFFISERGTRITDCIARYTFAQ
;
A
#
# COMPACT_ATOMS: atom_id res chain seq x y z
N MET A 1 -19.35 23.70 -13.36
CA MET A 1 -18.47 22.51 -13.35
C MET A 1 -18.60 21.83 -14.71
N SER A 2 -17.57 21.17 -15.24
CA SER A 2 -17.71 20.52 -16.56
C SER A 2 -18.48 19.21 -16.43
N GLU A 3 -19.23 18.85 -17.47
CA GLU A 3 -20.01 17.60 -17.53
C GLU A 3 -19.17 16.36 -17.20
N LEU A 4 -17.92 16.32 -17.69
CA LEU A 4 -16.95 15.25 -17.39
C LEU A 4 -16.54 15.20 -15.92
N GLN A 5 -16.49 16.33 -15.24
CA GLN A 5 -16.12 16.41 -13.84
C GLN A 5 -17.25 15.89 -12.95
N ASP A 6 -18.49 16.22 -13.27
CA ASP A 6 -19.67 15.71 -12.57
C ASP A 6 -19.80 14.19 -12.77
N ALA A 7 -19.66 13.72 -14.02
CA ALA A 7 -19.61 12.30 -14.34
C ALA A 7 -18.48 11.56 -13.61
N LEU A 8 -17.31 12.19 -13.44
CA LEU A 8 -16.23 11.59 -12.65
C LEU A 8 -16.59 11.48 -11.17
N GLN A 9 -17.22 12.49 -10.56
CA GLN A 9 -17.63 12.41 -9.16
C GLN A 9 -18.66 11.29 -8.95
N GLU A 10 -19.64 11.17 -9.84
CA GLU A 10 -20.64 10.10 -9.80
C GLU A 10 -19.97 8.73 -9.91
N TYR A 11 -19.08 8.54 -10.89
CA TYR A 11 -18.32 7.30 -11.03
C TYR A 11 -17.52 6.95 -9.76
N LEU A 12 -16.80 7.92 -9.18
CA LEU A 12 -16.04 7.69 -7.95
C LEU A 12 -16.96 7.37 -6.76
N ALA A 13 -18.11 8.03 -6.65
CA ALA A 13 -19.10 7.77 -5.61
C ALA A 13 -19.66 6.35 -5.71
N ILE A 14 -20.06 5.90 -6.91
CA ILE A 14 -20.52 4.52 -7.16
C ILE A 14 -19.44 3.51 -6.77
N ARG A 15 -18.19 3.74 -7.23
CA ARG A 15 -17.07 2.85 -6.94
C ARG A 15 -16.74 2.79 -5.45
N HIS A 16 -16.83 3.91 -4.73
CA HIS A 16 -16.69 3.92 -3.27
C HIS A 16 -17.84 3.20 -2.57
N GLY A 17 -19.08 3.38 -3.01
CA GLY A 17 -20.26 2.65 -2.50
C GLY A 17 -20.14 1.13 -2.67
N LEU A 18 -19.42 0.68 -3.70
CA LEU A 18 -19.08 -0.73 -3.93
C LEU A 18 -17.84 -1.22 -3.14
N GLY A 19 -17.30 -0.41 -2.21
CA GLY A 19 -16.18 -0.79 -1.34
C GLY A 19 -14.79 -0.68 -1.97
N PHE A 20 -14.63 0.00 -3.11
CA PHE A 20 -13.31 0.27 -3.67
C PHE A 20 -12.68 1.49 -2.99
N GLU A 21 -11.42 1.34 -2.55
CA GLU A 21 -10.64 2.44 -1.94
C GLU A 21 -10.10 3.45 -2.97
N LEU A 22 -10.02 3.07 -4.26
CA LEU A 22 -9.60 3.91 -5.40
C LEU A 22 -8.27 4.69 -5.23
N ARG A 23 -7.40 4.24 -4.32
CA ARG A 23 -6.10 4.87 -4.05
C ARG A 23 -5.29 5.00 -5.34
N GLY A 24 -4.83 6.21 -5.64
CA GLY A 24 -4.11 6.56 -6.88
C GLY A 24 -5.01 6.67 -8.13
N LEU A 25 -5.99 5.78 -8.30
CA LEU A 25 -6.93 5.80 -9.43
C LEU A 25 -7.76 7.09 -9.46
N ALA A 26 -8.29 7.53 -8.33
CA ALA A 26 -9.10 8.75 -8.26
C ALA A 26 -8.29 9.99 -8.70
N SER A 27 -7.06 10.14 -8.20
CA SER A 27 -6.17 11.24 -8.61
C SER A 27 -5.79 11.14 -10.09
N GLY A 28 -5.53 9.94 -10.59
CA GLY A 28 -5.25 9.70 -12.01
C GLY A 28 -6.41 10.14 -12.92
N LEU A 29 -7.65 9.74 -12.60
CA LEU A 29 -8.82 10.13 -13.37
C LEU A 29 -9.12 11.64 -13.28
N ARG A 30 -8.93 12.27 -12.12
CA ARG A 30 -9.04 13.74 -12.01
C ARG A 30 -8.05 14.45 -12.91
N ASN A 31 -6.80 13.98 -12.96
CA ASN A 31 -5.78 14.52 -13.86
C ASN A 31 -6.11 14.29 -15.33
N PHE A 32 -6.75 13.17 -15.67
CA PHE A 32 -7.23 12.89 -17.03
C PHE A 32 -8.39 13.83 -17.43
N VAL A 33 -9.40 14.00 -16.57
CA VAL A 33 -10.51 14.93 -16.84
C VAL A 33 -10.01 16.37 -16.94
N ALA A 34 -9.08 16.80 -16.07
CA ALA A 34 -8.45 18.11 -16.19
C ALA A 34 -7.64 18.28 -17.49
N PHE A 35 -7.07 17.20 -18.04
CA PHE A 35 -6.44 17.21 -19.34
C PHE A 35 -7.46 17.40 -20.49
N LEU A 36 -8.59 16.68 -20.46
CA LEU A 36 -9.66 16.85 -21.45
C LEU A 36 -10.29 18.25 -21.41
N ASN A 37 -10.55 18.76 -20.21
CA ASN A 37 -11.09 20.11 -20.02
C ASN A 37 -10.15 21.18 -20.61
N ARG A 38 -8.83 21.04 -20.42
CA ARG A 38 -7.83 21.96 -21.02
C ARG A 38 -7.77 21.85 -22.54
N ALA A 39 -8.06 20.69 -23.09
CA ALA A 39 -8.16 20.49 -24.54
C ALA A 39 -9.50 20.98 -25.12
N GLY A 40 -10.45 21.42 -24.29
CA GLY A 40 -11.78 21.85 -24.73
C GLY A 40 -12.68 20.70 -25.19
N VAL A 41 -12.38 19.46 -24.79
CA VAL A 41 -13.09 18.26 -25.26
C VAL A 41 -14.02 17.73 -24.18
N ALA A 42 -15.30 17.56 -24.53
CA ALA A 42 -16.37 17.17 -23.61
C ALA A 42 -16.60 15.66 -23.48
N HIS A 43 -15.98 14.84 -24.33
CA HIS A 43 -16.13 13.38 -24.32
C HIS A 43 -14.75 12.69 -24.42
N ILE A 44 -14.70 11.41 -24.03
CA ILE A 44 -13.45 10.65 -24.07
C ILE A 44 -13.25 10.12 -25.49
N THR A 45 -12.07 10.39 -26.07
CA THR A 45 -11.62 9.78 -27.33
C THR A 45 -10.41 8.87 -27.08
N THR A 46 -10.22 7.90 -27.96
CA THR A 46 -9.10 6.96 -27.91
C THR A 46 -7.76 7.69 -28.04
N GLU A 47 -7.68 8.66 -28.95
CA GLU A 47 -6.49 9.47 -29.19
C GLU A 47 -6.06 10.25 -27.94
N LEU A 48 -6.99 10.97 -27.30
CA LEU A 48 -6.70 11.77 -26.13
C LEU A 48 -6.39 10.91 -24.89
N ALA A 49 -7.06 9.77 -24.75
CA ALA A 49 -6.73 8.80 -23.72
C ALA A 49 -5.30 8.26 -23.87
N LEU A 50 -4.91 7.91 -25.10
CA LEU A 50 -3.56 7.43 -25.40
C LEU A 50 -2.52 8.53 -25.15
N ARG A 51 -2.74 9.74 -25.68
CA ARG A 51 -1.86 10.90 -25.49
C ARG A 51 -1.65 11.22 -24.01
N TRP A 52 -2.70 11.21 -23.21
CA TRP A 52 -2.59 11.44 -21.76
C TRP A 52 -1.86 10.31 -21.04
N ALA A 53 -2.13 9.05 -21.41
CA ALA A 53 -1.52 7.90 -20.78
C ALA A 53 0.01 7.90 -20.97
N THR A 54 0.51 8.36 -22.12
CA THR A 54 1.94 8.40 -22.49
C THR A 54 2.65 9.71 -22.15
N GLN A 55 1.97 10.73 -21.59
CA GLN A 55 2.60 12.00 -21.18
C GLN A 55 3.88 11.84 -20.34
N PRO A 56 3.95 10.90 -19.37
CA PRO A 56 5.20 10.60 -18.69
C PRO A 56 6.16 9.86 -19.63
N ALA A 57 6.88 10.61 -20.47
CA ALA A 57 7.69 10.08 -21.58
C ALA A 57 8.76 9.07 -21.14
N GLN A 58 9.26 9.18 -19.90
CA GLN A 58 10.29 8.29 -19.33
C GLN A 58 9.71 7.21 -18.42
N ALA A 59 8.39 7.04 -18.36
CA ALA A 59 7.77 6.01 -17.54
C ALA A 59 7.85 4.62 -18.20
N ARG A 60 7.76 3.58 -17.37
CA ARG A 60 7.76 2.19 -17.85
C ARG A 60 6.47 1.91 -18.64
N PRO A 61 6.48 0.99 -19.63
CA PRO A 61 5.27 0.60 -20.36
C PRO A 61 4.12 0.15 -19.46
N ALA A 62 4.44 -0.47 -18.31
CA ALA A 62 3.46 -0.82 -17.27
C ALA A 62 2.67 0.39 -16.79
N THR A 63 3.36 1.52 -16.53
CA THR A 63 2.74 2.76 -16.07
C THR A 63 1.79 3.33 -17.11
N TRP A 64 2.17 3.32 -18.40
CA TRP A 64 1.29 3.78 -19.47
C TRP A 64 0.06 2.87 -19.61
N ALA A 65 0.26 1.56 -19.56
CA ALA A 65 -0.83 0.59 -19.61
C ALA A 65 -1.80 0.73 -18.42
N ASP A 66 -1.29 0.95 -17.21
CA ASP A 66 -2.10 1.20 -16.01
C ASP A 66 -2.91 2.49 -16.12
N ARG A 67 -2.30 3.56 -16.62
CA ARG A 67 -2.95 4.86 -16.91
C ARG A 67 -4.06 4.70 -17.95
N LEU A 68 -3.81 4.00 -19.04
CA LEU A 68 -4.86 3.76 -20.03
C LEU A 68 -5.94 2.82 -19.49
N GLY A 69 -5.58 1.84 -18.65
CA GLY A 69 -6.51 0.92 -18.01
C GLY A 69 -7.48 1.60 -17.05
N MET A 70 -7.05 2.61 -16.30
CA MET A 70 -7.99 3.40 -15.48
C MET A 70 -8.96 4.22 -16.33
N VAL A 71 -8.47 4.85 -17.42
CA VAL A 71 -9.33 5.60 -18.35
C VAL A 71 -10.33 4.69 -19.02
N ARG A 72 -9.90 3.51 -19.49
CA ARG A 72 -10.77 2.51 -20.13
C ARG A 72 -11.94 2.12 -19.22
N ARG A 73 -11.69 1.83 -17.93
CA ARG A 73 -12.76 1.51 -16.98
C ARG A 73 -13.76 2.66 -16.78
N PHE A 74 -13.26 3.89 -16.73
CA PHE A 74 -14.12 5.06 -16.64
C PHE A 74 -14.94 5.28 -17.92
N ALA A 75 -14.31 5.10 -19.10
CA ALA A 75 -14.98 5.21 -20.40
C ALA A 75 -16.08 4.15 -20.59
N VAL A 76 -15.84 2.90 -20.16
CA VAL A 76 -16.86 1.84 -20.19
C VAL A 76 -18.10 2.24 -19.39
N TRP A 77 -17.93 2.80 -18.20
CA TRP A 77 -19.05 3.29 -17.40
C TRP A 77 -19.71 4.51 -18.06
N ARG A 78 -18.93 5.49 -18.51
CA ARG A 78 -19.44 6.73 -19.09
C ARG A 78 -20.23 6.51 -20.38
N ARG A 79 -19.82 5.54 -21.21
CA ARG A 79 -20.52 5.16 -22.45
C ARG A 79 -21.99 4.78 -22.24
N GLY A 80 -22.36 4.31 -21.05
CA GLY A 80 -23.76 4.05 -20.71
C GLY A 80 -24.64 5.29 -20.66
N SER A 81 -24.06 6.46 -20.40
CA SER A 81 -24.75 7.76 -20.31
C SER A 81 -24.42 8.72 -21.45
N ASP A 82 -23.26 8.57 -22.10
CA ASP A 82 -22.82 9.43 -23.21
C ASP A 82 -22.29 8.57 -24.37
N PRO A 83 -23.12 8.37 -25.42
CA PRO A 83 -22.77 7.54 -26.58
C PRO A 83 -21.54 8.04 -27.36
N ARG A 84 -21.14 9.31 -27.22
CA ARG A 84 -19.95 9.88 -27.88
C ARG A 84 -18.65 9.41 -27.24
N THR A 85 -18.73 8.78 -26.07
CA THR A 85 -17.56 8.26 -25.36
C THR A 85 -17.00 7.03 -26.07
N GLU A 86 -15.78 7.18 -26.57
CA GLU A 86 -14.98 6.06 -27.05
C GLU A 86 -14.35 5.31 -25.88
N VAL A 87 -14.39 3.99 -25.94
CA VAL A 87 -13.65 3.12 -25.02
C VAL A 87 -12.34 2.74 -25.71
N PRO A 88 -11.17 3.19 -25.21
CA PRO A 88 -9.89 2.86 -25.84
C PRO A 88 -9.72 1.34 -25.95
N PRO A 89 -9.48 0.79 -27.16
CA PRO A 89 -9.30 -0.63 -27.37
C PRO A 89 -8.27 -1.28 -26.43
N GLU A 90 -8.45 -2.56 -26.17
CA GLU A 90 -7.41 -3.37 -25.55
C GLU A 90 -6.20 -3.49 -26.51
N GLY A 91 -4.99 -3.53 -25.97
CA GLY A 91 -3.77 -3.71 -26.77
C GLY A 91 -3.09 -2.45 -27.31
N LEU A 92 -3.66 -1.25 -27.19
CA LEU A 92 -2.99 0.00 -27.61
C LEU A 92 -1.66 0.27 -26.91
N LEU A 93 -1.55 -0.13 -25.65
CA LEU A 93 -0.33 -0.07 -24.86
C LEU A 93 -0.09 -1.44 -24.26
N PRO A 94 0.49 -2.37 -25.04
CA PRO A 94 0.64 -3.75 -24.60
C PRO A 94 1.68 -3.80 -23.47
N HIS A 95 1.23 -4.27 -22.31
CA HIS A 95 2.11 -4.62 -21.21
C HIS A 95 1.72 -6.00 -20.67
N ARG A 96 2.63 -6.97 -20.79
CA ARG A 96 2.48 -8.27 -20.14
C ARG A 96 3.19 -8.19 -18.79
N TYR A 97 2.40 -8.17 -17.72
CA TYR A 97 2.94 -8.35 -16.38
C TYR A 97 3.57 -9.74 -16.28
N ARG A 98 4.90 -9.80 -16.21
CA ARG A 98 5.61 -11.03 -15.89
C ARG A 98 5.67 -11.13 -14.38
N ARG A 99 4.94 -12.09 -13.80
CA ARG A 99 5.02 -12.38 -12.38
C ARG A 99 6.42 -12.91 -12.08
N THR A 100 7.20 -12.14 -11.34
CA THR A 100 8.48 -12.62 -10.81
C THR A 100 8.20 -13.74 -9.81
N ALA A 101 8.98 -14.81 -9.87
CA ALA A 101 8.93 -15.87 -8.86
C ALA A 101 9.27 -15.26 -7.49
N PRO A 102 8.50 -15.57 -6.42
CA PRO A 102 8.84 -15.09 -5.09
C PRO A 102 10.18 -15.67 -4.66
N TYR A 103 11.04 -14.83 -4.10
CA TYR A 103 12.25 -15.28 -3.44
C TYR A 103 11.88 -15.88 -2.07
N LEU A 104 12.24 -17.14 -1.84
CA LEU A 104 12.02 -17.82 -0.57
C LEU A 104 13.32 -17.75 0.23
N TYR A 105 13.28 -17.06 1.36
CA TYR A 105 14.44 -16.95 2.24
C TYR A 105 14.64 -18.26 3.00
N THR A 106 15.88 -18.71 3.06
CA THR A 106 16.33 -19.80 3.95
C THR A 106 16.43 -19.31 5.39
N ASP A 107 16.43 -20.23 6.35
CA ASP A 107 16.60 -19.90 7.77
C ASP A 107 17.89 -19.12 8.03
N GLN A 108 18.97 -19.47 7.33
CA GLN A 108 20.26 -18.78 7.43
C GLN A 108 20.18 -17.34 6.91
N GLU A 109 19.47 -17.08 5.81
CA GLU A 109 19.30 -15.73 5.29
C GLU A 109 18.39 -14.89 6.18
N ILE A 110 17.37 -15.50 6.79
CA ILE A 110 16.53 -14.83 7.80
C ILE A 110 17.40 -14.44 9.00
N GLU A 111 18.25 -15.34 9.50
CA GLU A 111 19.17 -15.03 10.59
C GLU A 111 20.11 -13.87 10.23
N GLN A 112 20.73 -13.92 9.04
CA GLN A 112 21.60 -12.85 8.54
C GLN A 112 20.86 -11.52 8.43
N LEU A 113 19.62 -11.52 7.95
CA LEU A 113 18.76 -10.34 7.89
C LEU A 113 18.52 -9.76 9.30
N LEU A 114 18.22 -10.60 10.29
CA LEU A 114 18.02 -10.13 11.67
C LEU A 114 19.30 -9.61 12.30
N VAL A 115 20.45 -10.23 12.02
CA VAL A 115 21.77 -9.74 12.43
C VAL A 115 22.07 -8.38 11.78
N ALA A 116 21.76 -8.20 10.50
CA ALA A 116 21.92 -6.92 9.81
C ALA A 116 20.99 -5.84 10.41
N ALA A 117 19.72 -6.18 10.66
CA ALA A 117 18.77 -5.27 11.30
C ALA A 117 19.21 -4.85 12.72
N ALA A 118 19.88 -5.74 13.46
CA ALA A 118 20.41 -5.44 14.79
C ALA A 118 21.56 -4.42 14.76
N ARG A 119 22.23 -4.24 13.61
CA ARG A 119 23.33 -3.29 13.41
C ARG A 119 22.86 -1.91 12.91
N LEU A 120 21.56 -1.71 12.70
CA LEU A 120 21.04 -0.44 12.23
C LEU A 120 21.39 0.72 13.18
N PRO A 121 21.93 1.84 12.68
CA PRO A 121 22.25 3.01 13.50
C PRO A 121 21.02 3.52 14.25
N SER A 122 21.13 3.60 15.58
CA SER A 122 19.98 3.85 16.45
C SER A 122 20.36 4.83 17.56
N THR A 123 20.09 6.11 17.35
CA THR A 123 20.43 7.16 18.32
C THR A 123 19.81 6.94 19.70
N LYS A 124 18.61 6.33 19.75
CA LYS A 124 17.91 6.04 21.01
C LYS A 124 17.88 4.54 21.36
N GLY A 125 18.59 3.71 20.59
CA GLY A 125 18.59 2.25 20.73
C GLY A 125 17.28 1.54 20.32
N LEU A 126 16.28 2.27 19.79
CA LEU A 126 14.98 1.71 19.44
C LEU A 126 14.87 1.25 17.98
N ARG A 127 15.56 1.89 17.04
CA ARG A 127 15.48 1.56 15.60
C ARG A 127 15.87 0.11 15.33
N ALA A 128 17.04 -0.32 15.79
CA ALA A 128 17.51 -1.69 15.58
C ALA A 128 16.53 -2.72 16.18
N ARG A 129 16.11 -2.51 17.44
CA ARG A 129 15.13 -3.35 18.13
C ARG A 129 13.81 -3.44 17.36
N THR A 130 13.34 -2.31 16.84
CA THR A 130 12.10 -2.24 16.06
C THR A 130 12.16 -3.12 14.82
N TYR A 131 13.22 -3.02 14.02
CA TYR A 131 13.32 -3.77 12.77
C TYR A 131 13.65 -5.25 12.97
N VAL A 132 14.48 -5.59 13.97
CA VAL A 132 14.69 -6.99 14.36
C VAL A 132 13.37 -7.65 14.74
N THR A 133 12.57 -7.01 15.59
CA THR A 133 11.28 -7.55 16.02
C THR A 133 10.26 -7.57 14.88
N LEU A 134 10.20 -6.53 14.04
CA LEU A 134 9.28 -6.47 12.90
C LEU A 134 9.59 -7.57 11.87
N PHE A 135 10.85 -7.71 11.43
CA PHE A 135 11.23 -8.71 10.44
C PHE A 135 11.14 -10.13 11.00
N GLY A 136 11.52 -10.33 12.27
CA GLY A 136 11.35 -11.61 12.94
C GLY A 136 9.88 -12.02 13.02
N LEU A 137 8.98 -11.09 13.37
CA LEU A 137 7.54 -11.35 13.37
C LEU A 137 7.06 -11.76 11.98
N LEU A 138 7.42 -11.03 10.92
CA LEU A 138 7.01 -11.36 9.55
C LEU A 138 7.47 -12.75 9.13
N ALA A 139 8.72 -13.11 9.47
CA ALA A 139 9.30 -14.42 9.15
C ALA A 139 8.51 -15.58 9.80
N VAL A 140 8.13 -15.46 11.07
CA VAL A 140 7.49 -16.57 11.80
C VAL A 140 5.96 -16.64 11.64
N SER A 141 5.32 -15.56 11.19
CA SER A 141 3.84 -15.49 11.15
C SER A 141 3.25 -15.34 9.75
N GLY A 142 4.07 -15.08 8.72
CA GLY A 142 3.62 -15.01 7.32
C GLY A 142 2.61 -13.90 7.03
N MET A 143 2.43 -12.94 7.94
CA MET A 143 1.54 -11.79 7.72
C MET A 143 2.12 -10.83 6.69
N ARG A 144 1.23 -10.07 6.04
CA ARG A 144 1.64 -9.01 5.13
C ARG A 144 2.27 -7.87 5.93
N ILE A 145 3.26 -7.21 5.35
CA ILE A 145 3.93 -6.05 5.97
C ILE A 145 2.92 -5.01 6.50
N ASN A 146 1.89 -4.67 5.72
CA ASN A 146 0.88 -3.69 6.15
C ASN A 146 -0.01 -4.17 7.31
N GLU A 147 -0.13 -5.48 7.52
CA GLU A 147 -0.84 -6.03 8.68
C GLU A 147 0.02 -5.83 9.94
N ALA A 148 1.32 -6.17 9.87
CA ALA A 148 2.27 -5.95 10.96
C ALA A 148 2.44 -4.46 11.29
N LEU A 149 2.65 -3.62 10.28
CA LEU A 149 2.76 -2.16 10.44
C LEU A 149 1.46 -1.53 10.93
N GLY A 150 0.31 -2.17 10.70
CA GLY A 150 -1.02 -1.72 11.09
C GLY A 150 -1.40 -2.04 12.54
N LEU A 151 -0.67 -2.91 13.23
CA LEU A 151 -0.97 -3.32 14.60
C LEU A 151 -1.02 -2.12 15.55
N ASP A 152 -2.11 -2.02 16.32
CA ASP A 152 -2.18 -1.20 17.52
C ASP A 152 -1.76 -2.01 18.75
N ARG A 153 -1.41 -1.33 19.84
CA ARG A 153 -1.06 -1.97 21.12
C ARG A 153 -2.17 -2.88 21.63
N ALA A 154 -3.42 -2.48 21.44
CA ALA A 154 -4.62 -3.24 21.81
C ALA A 154 -4.87 -4.47 20.92
N ASP A 155 -4.15 -4.60 19.80
CA ASP A 155 -4.24 -5.76 18.91
C ASP A 155 -3.24 -6.86 19.30
N VAL A 156 -2.37 -6.61 20.27
CA VAL A 156 -1.27 -7.50 20.65
C VAL A 156 -1.50 -8.03 22.07
N ASP A 157 -2.13 -9.19 22.18
CA ASP A 157 -2.30 -9.89 23.45
C ASP A 157 -1.11 -10.85 23.65
N LEU A 158 -0.10 -10.40 24.40
CA LEU A 158 1.10 -11.20 24.67
C LEU A 158 0.88 -12.26 25.75
N VAL A 159 -0.18 -12.14 26.56
CA VAL A 159 -0.54 -13.11 27.60
C VAL A 159 -1.22 -14.31 26.96
N ALA A 160 -2.22 -14.07 26.10
CA ALA A 160 -2.87 -15.12 25.32
C ALA A 160 -2.00 -15.59 24.13
N GLY A 161 -0.99 -14.80 23.75
CA GLY A 161 -0.13 -15.07 22.61
C GLY A 161 -0.87 -14.94 21.28
N ILE A 162 -1.72 -13.92 21.13
CA ILE A 162 -2.58 -13.72 19.96
C ILE A 162 -2.43 -12.30 19.42
N LEU A 163 -2.29 -12.19 18.10
CA LEU A 163 -2.43 -10.93 17.38
C LEU A 163 -3.81 -10.83 16.71
N THR A 164 -4.48 -9.70 16.90
CA THR A 164 -5.75 -9.39 16.24
C THR A 164 -5.51 -8.54 15.00
N ILE A 165 -5.55 -9.14 13.82
CA ILE A 165 -5.36 -8.40 12.56
C ILE A 165 -6.70 -7.84 12.12
N ARG A 166 -6.86 -6.51 12.20
CA ARG A 166 -8.10 -5.82 11.84
C ARG A 166 -8.06 -5.26 10.43
N ARG A 167 -9.23 -5.20 9.79
CA ARG A 167 -9.47 -4.45 8.54
C ARG A 167 -8.45 -4.79 7.44
N THR A 168 -8.23 -6.08 7.22
CA THR A 168 -7.43 -6.56 6.08
C THR A 168 -8.18 -6.35 4.76
N LYS A 169 -7.61 -6.81 3.63
CA LYS A 169 -8.28 -6.71 2.32
C LYS A 169 -9.70 -7.27 2.42
N PHE A 170 -10.69 -6.48 1.96
CA PHE A 170 -12.13 -6.76 2.07
C PHE A 170 -12.74 -6.64 3.47
N GLY A 171 -12.11 -5.88 4.38
CA GLY A 171 -12.67 -5.64 5.72
C GLY A 171 -12.59 -6.85 6.67
N LYS A 172 -11.91 -7.94 6.27
CA LYS A 172 -11.81 -9.15 7.07
C LYS A 172 -10.86 -8.96 8.25
N SER A 173 -11.17 -9.61 9.37
CA SER A 173 -10.29 -9.68 10.53
C SER A 173 -9.92 -11.13 10.83
N ARG A 174 -8.73 -11.37 11.38
CA ARG A 174 -8.29 -12.72 11.79
C ARG A 174 -7.40 -12.67 13.03
N LEU A 175 -7.36 -13.78 13.76
CA LEU A 175 -6.42 -13.99 14.86
C LEU A 175 -5.17 -14.72 14.34
N VAL A 176 -4.00 -14.34 14.85
CA VAL A 176 -2.72 -15.00 14.56
C VAL A 176 -2.11 -15.44 15.89
N PRO A 177 -2.17 -16.75 16.22
CA PRO A 177 -1.48 -17.29 17.38
C PRO A 177 0.04 -17.17 17.22
N LEU A 178 0.73 -16.96 18.33
CA LEU A 178 2.17 -16.79 18.40
C LEU A 178 2.81 -17.85 19.29
N HIS A 179 3.99 -18.30 18.90
CA HIS A 179 4.82 -19.12 19.77
C HIS A 179 5.37 -18.29 20.94
N ALA A 180 5.63 -18.93 22.09
CA ALA A 180 6.12 -18.27 23.30
C ALA A 180 7.44 -17.50 23.09
N SER A 181 8.31 -17.97 22.20
CA SER A 181 9.53 -17.25 21.83
C SER A 181 9.24 -15.93 21.12
N THR A 182 8.20 -15.88 20.29
CA THR A 182 7.76 -14.68 19.58
C THR A 182 7.09 -13.69 20.54
N THR A 183 6.23 -14.15 21.45
CA THR A 183 5.62 -13.28 22.46
C THR A 183 6.69 -12.65 23.37
N ALA A 184 7.70 -13.43 23.79
CA ALA A 184 8.82 -12.91 24.56
C ALA A 184 9.64 -11.86 23.78
N ALA A 185 9.85 -12.04 22.48
CA ALA A 185 10.55 -11.05 21.64
C ALA A 185 9.74 -9.75 21.49
N LEU A 186 8.42 -9.86 21.31
CA LEU A 186 7.50 -8.72 21.24
C LEU A 186 7.42 -7.97 22.58
N GLN A 187 7.42 -8.68 23.70
CA GLN A 187 7.44 -8.07 25.03
C GLN A 187 8.73 -7.27 25.26
N ARG A 188 9.90 -7.86 24.97
CA ARG A 188 11.19 -7.15 25.08
C ARG A 188 11.22 -5.88 24.23
N TYR A 189 10.60 -5.92 23.05
CA TYR A 189 10.44 -4.73 22.22
C TYR A 189 9.53 -3.70 22.88
N ALA A 190 8.34 -4.10 23.35
CA ALA A 190 7.39 -3.21 24.01
C ALA A 190 8.02 -2.53 25.24
N ASP A 191 8.72 -3.27 26.08
CA ASP A 191 9.42 -2.74 27.27
C ASP A 191 10.51 -1.74 26.89
N THR A 192 11.24 -2.00 25.79
CA THR A 192 12.27 -1.08 25.30
C THR A 192 11.63 0.17 24.73
N ARG A 193 10.60 0.02 23.88
CA ARG A 193 9.83 1.11 23.28
C ARG A 193 9.28 2.05 24.35
N ASP A 194 8.62 1.50 25.36
CA ASP A 194 7.93 2.30 26.39
C ASP A 194 8.92 2.94 27.37
N ARG A 195 10.09 2.32 27.61
CA ARG A 195 11.19 2.96 28.35
C ARG A 195 11.86 4.10 27.58
N THR A 196 12.07 3.95 26.27
CA THR A 196 12.74 4.94 25.43
C THR A 196 11.84 6.15 25.10
N LEU A 197 10.53 5.94 24.98
CA LEU A 197 9.56 6.96 24.54
C LEU A 197 8.41 7.16 25.53
N ARG A 198 8.75 7.36 26.82
CA ARG A 198 7.82 7.42 27.97
C ARG A 198 6.62 8.37 27.85
N ALA A 199 6.67 9.38 26.96
CA ALA A 199 5.62 10.40 26.81
C ALA A 199 4.89 10.36 25.44
N VAL A 200 5.15 9.36 24.59
CA VAL A 200 4.52 9.31 23.27
C VAL A 200 3.17 8.60 23.34
N ALA A 201 2.09 9.37 23.26
CA ALA A 201 0.73 8.86 23.12
C ALA A 201 0.48 8.32 21.70
N THR A 202 1.00 7.14 21.40
CA THR A 202 0.77 6.45 20.13
C THR A 202 0.12 5.10 20.36
N ARG A 203 -0.99 4.86 19.65
CA ARG A 203 -1.66 3.55 19.63
C ARG A 203 -0.87 2.49 18.88
N ALA A 204 0.06 2.89 18.01
CA ALA A 204 0.80 1.96 17.16
C ALA A 204 1.71 1.05 17.99
N PHE A 205 1.74 -0.24 17.63
CA PHE A 205 2.64 -1.19 18.26
C PHE A 205 4.09 -0.95 17.81
N PHE A 206 4.34 -0.94 16.50
CA PHE A 206 5.64 -0.66 15.90
C PHE A 206 5.80 0.83 15.57
N ILE A 207 6.84 1.45 16.15
CA ILE A 207 7.10 2.88 16.02
C ILE A 207 8.56 3.21 15.70
N SER A 208 8.78 4.37 15.08
CA SER A 208 10.10 4.94 14.83
C SER A 208 10.68 5.60 16.10
N GLU A 209 11.96 5.98 16.07
CA GLU A 209 12.60 6.76 17.16
C GLU A 209 11.97 8.16 17.35
N ARG A 210 11.13 8.60 16.40
CA ARG A 210 10.32 9.83 16.49
C ARG A 210 8.97 9.59 17.17
N GLY A 211 8.65 8.35 17.57
CA GLY A 211 7.37 8.00 18.20
C GLY A 211 6.20 7.82 17.24
N THR A 212 6.43 7.91 15.94
CA THR A 212 5.39 7.75 14.91
C THR A 212 5.32 6.31 14.41
N ARG A 213 4.13 5.89 13.94
CA ARG A 213 3.97 4.59 13.27
C ARG A 213 4.94 4.47 12.09
N ILE A 214 5.54 3.30 11.93
CA ILE A 214 6.40 2.99 10.78
C ILE A 214 5.53 2.88 9.51
N THR A 215 5.95 3.55 8.46
CA THR A 215 5.30 3.47 7.14
C THR A 215 5.91 2.37 6.27
N ASP A 216 5.13 1.79 5.37
CA ASP A 216 5.59 0.78 4.39
C ASP A 216 6.81 1.25 3.58
N CYS A 217 6.84 2.52 3.16
CA CYS A 217 7.97 3.10 2.42
C CYS A 217 9.29 3.01 3.21
N ILE A 218 9.28 3.49 4.45
CA ILE A 218 10.44 3.46 5.36
C ILE A 218 10.86 2.01 5.69
N ALA A 219 9.89 1.11 5.89
CA ALA A 219 10.18 -0.29 6.19
C ALA A 219 10.85 -1.00 5.01
N ARG A 220 10.35 -0.79 3.77
CA ARG A 220 10.96 -1.32 2.55
C ARG A 220 12.34 -0.74 2.30
N TYR A 221 12.50 0.57 2.49
CA TYR A 221 13.81 1.20 2.37
C TYR A 221 14.82 0.59 3.34
N THR A 222 14.42 0.41 4.60
CA THR A 222 15.31 -0.18 5.63
C THR A 222 15.63 -1.65 5.35
N PHE A 223 14.69 -2.42 4.80
CA PHE A 223 14.92 -3.82 4.43
C PHE A 223 15.94 -3.97 3.27
N ALA A 224 16.04 -2.98 2.40
CA ALA A 224 16.93 -3.00 1.25
C ALA A 224 18.34 -2.42 1.53
N GLN A 225 18.60 -1.94 2.75
CA GLN A 225 19.91 -1.48 3.20
C GLN A 225 20.77 -2.65 3.67
#